data_AF-A0A4Q4CI14-F1
#
_entry.id   AF-A0A4Q4CI14-F1
#
_cell.length_a   1.000
_cell.length_b   1.000
_cell.length_c   1.000
_cell.angle_alpha   90.00
_cell.angle_beta   90.00
_cell.angle_gamma   90.00
#
_symmetry.space_group_name_H-M   'P 1'
#
loop_
_entity.id
_entity.type
_entity.pdbx_description
1 polymer ?
#
loop_
_entity_poly.entity_id
_entity_poly.type
_entity_poly.pdbx_seq_one_letter_code
_entity_poly.pdbx_strand_id
1 'polypeptide(L)' 'VQMLAQTEGILLDPVYSGKGMAGLIDLIRRGQFGKDENVVFVHTGGSVGLFGYREVFAP' A
#
# COMPACT_ATOMS: atom_id res chain seq x y z
N VAL A 1 -2.33 -0.53 -3.93
CA VAL A 1 -1.61 -1.79 -4.27
C VAL A 1 -0.71 -1.60 -5.49
N GLN A 2 -1.25 -1.34 -6.68
CA GLN A 2 -0.46 -1.23 -7.92
C GLN A 2 0.71 -0.25 -7.85
N MET A 3 0.50 0.97 -7.34
CA MET A 3 1.55 2.00 -7.20
C MET A 3 2.79 1.46 -6.47
N LEU A 4 2.63 0.95 -5.24
CA LEU A 4 3.76 0.46 -4.45
C LEU A 4 4.44 -0.75 -5.09
N ALA A 5 3.66 -1.64 -5.72
CA ALA A 5 4.22 -2.78 -6.44
C ALA A 5 5.06 -2.33 -7.64
N GLN A 6 4.63 -1.29 -8.36
CA GLN A 6 5.31 -0.77 -9.55
C GLN A 6 6.52 0.11 -9.21
N THR A 7 6.48 0.86 -8.10
CA THR A 7 7.57 1.77 -7.72
C THR A 7 8.62 1.11 -6.83
N GLU A 8 8.21 0.25 -5.89
CA GLU A 8 9.10 -0.33 -4.87
C GLU A 8 9.22 -1.86 -4.93
N GLY A 9 8.44 -2.53 -5.79
CA GLY A 9 8.42 -4.01 -5.84
C GLY A 9 7.80 -4.68 -4.61
N ILE A 10 7.12 -3.91 -3.73
CA ILE A 10 6.49 -4.44 -2.51
C ILE A 10 5.03 -4.78 -2.78
N LEU A 11 4.67 -6.06 -2.58
CA LEU A 11 3.32 -6.57 -2.79
C LEU A 11 2.47 -6.49 -1.53
N LEU A 12 1.38 -5.71 -1.59
CA LEU A 12 0.39 -5.61 -0.52
C LEU A 12 -0.92 -6.28 -0.91
N ASP A 13 -1.59 -6.89 0.06
CA ASP A 13 -2.90 -7.47 -0.14
C ASP A 13 -4.01 -6.40 -0.26
N PRO A 14 -5.13 -6.70 -0.92
CA PRO A 14 -6.22 -5.74 -1.10
C PRO A 14 -7.13 -5.58 0.13
N VAL A 15 -6.95 -6.38 1.20
CA VAL A 15 -7.84 -6.43 2.35
C VAL A 15 -7.37 -5.50 3.47
N TYR A 16 -6.08 -5.53 3.82
CA TYR A 16 -5.48 -4.82 4.95
C TYR A 16 -4.33 -3.90 4.54
N SER A 17 -3.17 -4.46 4.18
CA SER A 17 -1.95 -3.66 3.98
C SER A 17 -2.12 -2.66 2.84
N GLY A 18 -2.83 -3.06 1.78
CA GLY A 18 -3.16 -2.19 0.65
C GLY A 18 -4.01 -0.98 1.04
N LYS A 19 -4.94 -1.14 2.00
CA LYS A 19 -5.76 -0.05 2.52
C LYS A 19 -4.96 0.87 3.45
N GLY A 20 -4.11 0.29 4.31
CA GLY A 20 -3.22 1.06 5.17
C GLY A 20 -2.28 1.97 4.37
N MET A 21 -1.65 1.42 3.32
CA MET A 21 -0.78 2.20 2.42
C MET A 21 -1.57 3.24 1.63
N ALA A 22 -2.77 2.91 1.13
CA ALA A 22 -3.60 3.87 0.42
C ALA A 22 -3.99 5.06 1.32
N GLY A 23 -4.36 4.79 2.58
CA GLY A 23 -4.63 5.82 3.58
C GLY A 23 -3.41 6.68 3.89
N LEU A 24 -2.24 6.07 4.07
CA LEU A 24 -0.98 6.82 4.29
C LEU A 24 -0.68 7.76 3.11
N ILE A 25 -0.79 7.28 1.87
CA ILE A 25 -0.58 8.10 0.67
C ILE A 25 -1.58 9.27 0.61
N ASP A 26 -2.86 9.03 0.95
CA ASP A 26 -3.87 10.10 1.02
C ASP A 26 -3.54 11.15 2.08
N LEU A 27 -3.13 10.75 3.28
CA LEU A 27 -2.70 11.65 4.35
C LEU A 27 -1.48 12.50 3.93
N ILE A 28 -0.48 11.91 3.28
CA ILE A 28 0.68 12.63 2.74
C ILE A 28 0.24 13.66 1.69
N ARG A 29 -0.62 13.27 0.75
CA ARG A 29 -1.13 14.19 -0.30
C ARG A 29 -1.94 15.35 0.27
N ARG A 30 -2.59 15.15 1.43
CA ARG A 30 -3.31 16.20 2.17
C ARG A 30 -2.40 17.07 3.04
N GLY A 31 -1.09 16.82 3.03
CA GLY A 31 -0.12 17.59 3.84
C GLY A 31 -0.26 17.36 5.34
N GLN A 32 -0.74 16.18 5.77
CA GLN A 32 -0.83 15.84 7.20
C GLN A 32 0.55 15.62 7.84
N PHE A 33 1.59 15.38 7.03
CA PHE A 33 2.97 15.23 7.46
C PHE A 33 3.83 16.34 6.83
N GLY A 34 4.86 16.79 7.56
CA GLY A 34 5.82 17.78 7.06
C GLY A 34 6.67 17.25 5.91
N LYS A 35 7.22 18.14 5.07
CA LYS A 35 8.08 17.75 3.93
C LYS A 35 9.34 16.99 4.35
N ASP A 36 9.87 17.29 5.53
CA ASP A 36 11.10 16.71 6.08
C ASP A 36 10.81 15.70 7.20
N GLU A 37 9.55 15.29 7.36
CA GLU A 37 9.14 14.34 8.40
C GLU A 37 9.35 12.90 7.92
N ASN A 38 10.00 12.09 8.75
CA ASN A 38 10.21 10.67 8.46
C ASN A 38 9.01 9.85 8.95
N VAL A 39 8.32 9.19 8.03
CA VAL A 39 7.17 8.33 8.34
C VAL A 39 7.52 6.86 8.12
N VAL A 40 7.31 6.04 9.13
CA VAL A 40 7.53 4.58 9.06
C VAL A 40 6.21 3.85 8.83
N PHE A 41 6.07 3.22 7.67
CA PHE A 41 4.97 2.29 7.41
C PHE A 41 5.34 0.88 7.88
N VAL A 42 4.61 0.34 8.85
CA VAL A 42 4.81 -1.03 9.35
C VAL A 42 4.01 -2.01 8.47
N HIS A 43 4.70 -2.65 7.52
CA HIS A 43 4.08 -3.70 6.71
C HIS A 43 3.93 -5.00 7.50
N THR A 44 2.70 -5.31 7.93
CA THR A 44 2.37 -6.48 8.77
C THR A 44 2.16 -7.78 7.98
N GLY A 45 2.41 -7.78 6.66
CA GLY A 45 2.24 -8.93 5.78
C GLY A 45 0.89 -8.94 5.03
N GLY A 46 0.36 -10.13 4.78
CA GLY A 46 -0.91 -10.35 4.07
C GLY A 46 -0.76 -10.74 2.60
N SER A 47 0.43 -10.66 2.00
CA SER A 47 0.64 -10.85 0.55
C SER A 47 0.17 -12.22 0.02
N VAL A 48 0.14 -13.27 0.86
CA VAL A 48 -0.44 -14.57 0.51
C VAL A 48 -1.92 -14.46 0.11
N GLY A 49 -2.65 -13.47 0.64
CA GLY A 49 -4.04 -13.20 0.26
C GLY A 49 -4.21 -12.90 -1.22
N LEU A 50 -3.18 -12.39 -1.92
CA LEU A 50 -3.25 -12.06 -3.35
C LEU A 50 -3.68 -13.24 -4.23
N PHE A 51 -3.34 -14.48 -3.86
CA PHE A 51 -3.74 -15.66 -4.62
C PHE A 51 -5.27 -15.85 -4.68
N GLY A 52 -6.01 -15.33 -3.68
CA GLY A 52 -7.47 -15.35 -3.65
C GLY A 52 -8.15 -14.21 -4.42
N TYR A 53 -7.39 -13.21 -4.89
CA TYR A 53 -7.93 -12.00 -5.53
C TYR A 53 -7.37 -11.77 -6.94
N ARG A 54 -6.99 -12.84 -7.66
CA ARG A 54 -6.36 -12.73 -8.99
C ARG A 54 -7.20 -11.93 -9.99
N GLU A 55 -8.52 -12.10 -9.97
CA GLU A 55 -9.44 -11.42 -10.88
C GLU A 55 -9.45 -9.89 -10.71
N VAL A 56 -9.16 -9.39 -9.50
CA VAL A 56 -9.08 -7.94 -9.21
C VAL A 56 -7.89 -7.28 -9.91
N PHE A 57 -6.88 -8.08 -10.27
CA PHE A 57 -5.66 -7.61 -10.93
C PHE A 57 -5.50 -8.18 -12.35
N ALA A 58 -6.56 -8.77 -12.90
CA ALA A 58 -6.57 -9.19 -14.29
C ALA A 58 -6.50 -7.96 -15.22
N PRO A 59 -5.92 -8.09 -16.42
CA PRO A 59 -5.89 -7.02 -17.42
C PRO A 59 -7.27 -6.52 -17.85
#